data_AF-A0A7W1K492-F1
#
_entry.id   AF-A0A7W1K492-F1
#
_cell.length_a   1.000
_cell.length_b   1.000
_cell.length_c   1.000
_cell.angle_alpha   90.00
_cell.angle_beta   90.00
_cell.angle_gamma   90.00
#
_symmetry.space_group_name_H-M   'P 1'
#
loop_
_entity.id
_entity.type
_entity.pdbx_description
1 polymer ?
#
loop_
_entity_poly.entity_id
_entity_poly.type
_entity_poly.pdbx_seq_one_letter_code
_entity_poly.pdbx_strand_id
1 'polypeptide(L)'
;MSAGLIAAIASLLAITIFAIAFFVISLRSYQRQQDAVAATRARAAGLPSPPSRAPAVSRRDFFRKSLITSLLVFGAQFGGASIAFLWPNLKGGFGALIDAGPLDEIKAAVASGEPFYVGSGRFYIVPYNGTAKGDIDYVRDGVAGEGIMPLYQRCVHLGCRVPFCGQSKWFECPCHGSKYNQAGEYTLGPAPRGMDRFHMEVVDGRVMVDTSEVVLGPSRGTDTIDQPPQGAFCVAPG
;
A
#
# COMPACT_ATOMS: atom_id res chain seq x y z
N MET A 1 -15.44 -6.57 -2.97
CA MET A 1 -16.68 -5.78 -2.76
C MET A 1 -16.33 -4.33 -3.05
N SER A 2 -17.14 -3.61 -3.84
CA SER A 2 -16.87 -2.19 -4.13
C SER A 2 -17.00 -1.36 -2.84
N ALA A 3 -16.23 -0.26 -2.74
CA ALA A 3 -16.32 0.66 -1.60
C ALA A 3 -17.77 1.15 -1.36
N GLY A 4 -18.55 1.29 -2.43
CA GLY A 4 -19.97 1.66 -2.37
C GLY A 4 -20.87 0.60 -1.68
N LEU A 5 -20.59 -0.69 -1.86
CA LEU A 5 -21.35 -1.75 -1.22
C LEU A 5 -21.07 -1.81 0.29
N ILE A 6 -19.82 -1.59 0.69
CA ILE A 6 -19.42 -1.54 2.11
C ILE A 6 -20.07 -0.35 2.80
N ALA A 7 -20.06 0.83 2.16
CA ALA A 7 -20.70 2.03 2.68
C ALA A 7 -22.22 1.83 2.85
N ALA A 8 -22.90 1.23 1.87
CA ALA A 8 -24.33 0.99 1.92
C ALA A 8 -24.73 0.04 3.07
N ILE A 9 -23.97 -1.04 3.28
CA ILE A 9 -24.21 -1.99 4.38
C ILE A 9 -24.00 -1.31 5.74
N ALA A 10 -22.93 -0.53 5.89
CA ALA A 10 -22.64 0.19 7.12
C ALA A 10 -23.74 1.21 7.47
N SER A 11 -24.24 1.96 6.48
CA SER A 11 -25.35 2.90 6.66
C SER A 11 -26.64 2.20 7.08
N LEU A 12 -26.98 1.06 6.46
CA LEU A 12 -28.19 0.31 6.80
C LEU A 12 -28.13 -0.25 8.24
N LEU A 13 -26.98 -0.77 8.65
CA LEU A 13 -26.77 -1.24 10.02
C LEU A 13 -26.90 -0.09 11.03
N ALA A 14 -26.31 1.06 10.75
CA ALA A 14 -26.42 2.23 11.62
C ALA A 14 -27.87 2.71 11.80
N ILE A 15 -28.63 2.79 10.70
CA ILE A 15 -30.06 3.16 10.73
C ILE A 15 -30.87 2.14 11.53
N THR A 16 -30.61 0.85 11.34
CA THR A 16 -31.34 -0.23 12.03
C THR A 16 -31.06 -0.20 13.54
N ILE A 17 -29.80 -0.03 13.93
CA ILE A 17 -29.40 0.09 15.34
C ILE A 17 -30.06 1.32 15.98
N PHE A 18 -30.06 2.46 15.28
CA PHE A 18 -30.70 3.68 15.74
C PHE A 18 -32.21 3.51 15.91
N ALA A 19 -32.89 2.90 14.94
CA ALA A 19 -34.33 2.64 15.00
C ALA A 19 -34.71 1.72 16.16
N ILE A 20 -33.95 0.64 16.38
CA ILE A 20 -34.15 -0.27 17.52
C ILE A 20 -33.94 0.47 18.84
N ALA A 21 -32.83 1.22 18.97
CA ALA A 21 -32.55 1.98 20.18
C ALA A 21 -33.65 3.01 20.49
N PHE A 22 -34.08 3.77 19.46
CA PHE A 22 -35.18 4.73 19.58
C PHE A 22 -36.49 4.07 19.98
N PHE A 23 -36.84 2.93 19.35
CA PHE A 23 -38.05 2.18 19.68
C PHE A 23 -38.04 1.66 21.12
N VAL A 24 -36.92 1.09 21.58
CA VAL A 24 -36.77 0.62 22.97
C VAL A 24 -36.86 1.78 23.97
N ILE A 25 -36.24 2.92 23.68
CA ILE A 25 -36.32 4.12 24.53
C ILE A 25 -37.78 4.64 24.58
N SER A 26 -38.44 4.70 23.42
CA SER A 26 -39.82 5.17 23.29
C SER A 26 -40.80 4.27 24.05
N LEU A 27 -40.68 2.94 23.92
CA LEU A 27 -41.43 1.94 24.69
C LEU A 27 -41.24 2.14 26.20
N ARG A 28 -40.00 2.34 26.66
CA ARG A 28 -39.72 2.60 28.08
C ARG A 28 -40.27 3.93 28.56
N SER A 29 -40.30 4.97 27.72
CA SER A 29 -40.97 6.23 28.07
C SER A 29 -42.49 6.08 28.14
N TYR A 30 -43.08 5.35 27.20
CA TYR A 30 -44.51 5.08 27.16
C TYR A 30 -44.96 4.28 28.40
N GLN A 31 -44.25 3.22 28.76
CA GLN A 31 -44.51 2.46 29.99
C GLN A 31 -44.43 3.35 31.24
N ARG A 32 -43.41 4.21 31.35
CA ARG A 32 -43.28 5.17 32.46
C ARG A 32 -44.46 6.15 32.54
N GLN A 33 -44.96 6.62 31.39
CA GLN A 33 -46.14 7.48 31.34
C GLN A 33 -47.39 6.73 31.81
N GLN A 34 -47.58 5.48 31.38
CA GLN A 34 -48.71 4.64 31.82
C GLN A 34 -48.67 4.37 33.32
N ASP A 35 -47.49 4.05 33.88
CA ASP A 35 -47.31 3.83 35.30
C ASP A 35 -47.62 5.10 36.12
N ALA A 36 -47.21 6.28 35.63
CA ALA A 36 -47.53 7.56 36.25
C ALA A 36 -49.04 7.84 36.23
N VAL A 37 -49.72 7.58 35.12
CA VAL A 37 -51.19 7.72 35.02
C VAL A 37 -51.90 6.75 35.95
N ALA A 38 -51.44 5.49 36.03
CA ALA A 38 -52.00 4.49 36.94
C ALA A 38 -51.84 4.91 38.40
N ALA A 39 -50.68 5.47 38.78
CA ALA A 39 -50.44 5.99 40.12
C ALA A 39 -51.34 7.19 40.46
N THR A 40 -51.55 8.12 39.52
CA THR A 40 -52.47 9.26 39.73
C THR A 40 -53.92 8.80 39.88
N ARG A 41 -54.36 7.82 39.06
CA ARG A 41 -55.71 7.22 39.16
C ARG A 41 -55.91 6.48 40.50
N ALA A 42 -54.93 5.71 40.94
CA ALA A 42 -54.98 5.01 42.22
C ALA A 42 -55.11 5.99 43.39
N ARG A 43 -54.36 7.10 43.37
CA ARG A 43 -54.48 8.19 44.37
C ARG A 43 -55.86 8.84 44.36
N ALA A 44 -56.41 9.16 43.18
CA ALA A 44 -57.73 9.76 43.07
C ALA A 44 -58.86 8.83 43.58
N ALA A 45 -58.67 7.51 43.49
CA ALA A 45 -59.60 6.50 43.96
C ALA A 45 -59.39 6.08 45.44
N GLY A 46 -58.44 6.68 46.16
CA GLY A 46 -58.11 6.30 47.54
C GLY A 46 -57.50 4.89 47.69
N LEU A 47 -57.03 4.30 46.59
CA LEU A 47 -56.41 2.98 46.58
C LEU A 47 -54.91 3.07 46.92
N PRO A 48 -54.32 2.01 47.52
CA PRO A 48 -52.88 1.95 47.73
C PRO A 48 -52.13 2.10 46.41
N SER A 49 -51.02 2.84 46.43
CA SER A 49 -50.20 3.05 45.24
C SER A 49 -49.64 1.71 44.74
N PRO A 50 -49.62 1.48 43.42
CA PRO A 50 -49.06 0.24 42.87
C PRO A 50 -47.58 0.11 43.28
N PRO A 51 -47.08 -1.12 43.51
CA PRO A 51 -45.70 -1.35 43.90
C PRO A 51 -44.75 -0.77 42.85
N SER A 52 -43.75 0.01 43.27
CA SER A 52 -42.76 0.57 42.35
C SER A 52 -41.95 -0.57 41.73
N ARG A 53 -41.99 -0.70 40.39
CA ARG A 53 -41.17 -1.70 39.69
C ARG A 53 -39.70 -1.26 39.70
N ALA A 54 -38.88 -2.03 40.41
CA ALA A 54 -37.41 -2.14 40.43
C ALA A 54 -36.57 -0.84 40.44
N PRO A 55 -35.49 -0.79 41.25
CA PRO A 55 -34.72 0.44 41.44
C PRO A 55 -34.05 0.92 40.14
N ALA A 56 -34.03 2.24 39.99
CA ALA A 56 -33.17 2.95 39.05
C ALA A 56 -31.73 2.40 39.16
N VAL A 57 -31.09 2.18 38.01
CA VAL A 57 -29.73 1.62 37.90
C VAL A 57 -28.81 2.18 38.99
N SER A 58 -28.21 1.31 39.80
CA SER A 58 -27.35 1.76 40.89
C SER A 58 -26.14 2.52 40.32
N ARG A 59 -25.62 3.51 41.04
CA ARG A 59 -24.43 4.28 40.59
C ARG A 59 -23.26 3.35 40.25
N ARG A 60 -23.03 2.33 41.08
CA ARG A 60 -22.01 1.32 40.89
C ARG A 60 -22.24 0.51 39.62
N ASP A 61 -23.48 0.09 39.35
CA ASP A 61 -23.80 -0.66 38.13
C ASP A 61 -23.70 0.20 36.88
N PHE A 62 -24.08 1.47 36.96
CA PHE A 62 -23.91 2.43 35.88
C PHE A 62 -22.42 2.58 35.53
N PHE A 63 -21.56 2.92 36.51
CA PHE A 63 -20.13 3.11 36.23
C PHE A 63 -19.45 1.81 35.76
N ARG A 64 -19.79 0.67 36.36
CA ARG A 64 -19.22 -0.63 35.94
C ARG A 64 -19.64 -0.98 34.51
N LYS A 65 -20.92 -0.85 34.16
CA LYS A 65 -21.42 -1.16 32.81
C LYS A 65 -20.87 -0.18 31.78
N SER A 66 -20.82 1.11 32.10
CA SER A 66 -20.26 2.14 31.23
C SER A 66 -18.78 1.89 30.95
N LEU A 67 -17.98 1.58 31.99
CA LEU A 67 -16.56 1.28 31.82
C LEU A 67 -16.32 0.01 30.99
N ILE A 68 -17.05 -1.08 31.28
CA ILE A 68 -16.91 -2.32 30.51
C ILE A 68 -17.34 -2.10 29.05
N THR A 69 -18.45 -1.39 28.83
CA THR A 69 -18.96 -1.11 27.48
C THR A 69 -17.97 -0.23 26.71
N SER A 70 -17.41 0.81 27.33
CA SER A 70 -16.43 1.68 26.66
C SER A 70 -15.16 0.93 26.31
N LEU A 71 -14.64 0.08 27.20
CA LEU A 71 -13.47 -0.74 26.93
C LEU A 71 -13.71 -1.76 25.81
N LEU A 72 -14.89 -2.37 25.75
CA LEU A 72 -15.25 -3.30 24.68
C LEU A 72 -15.39 -2.59 23.32
N VAL A 73 -16.06 -1.44 23.28
CA VAL A 73 -16.20 -0.64 22.06
C VAL A 73 -14.83 -0.18 21.58
N PHE A 74 -14.01 0.36 22.48
CA PHE A 74 -12.64 0.77 22.15
C PHE A 74 -11.80 -0.41 21.65
N GLY A 75 -11.83 -1.54 22.36
CA GLY A 75 -11.09 -2.75 21.96
C GLY A 75 -11.51 -3.27 20.59
N ALA A 76 -12.81 -3.26 20.28
CA ALA A 76 -13.32 -3.63 18.97
C ALA A 76 -12.90 -2.65 17.87
N GLN A 77 -12.97 -1.34 18.14
CA GLN A 77 -12.54 -0.31 17.19
C GLN A 77 -11.03 -0.37 16.92
N PHE A 78 -10.22 -0.44 17.97
CA PHE A 78 -8.78 -0.53 17.87
C PHE A 78 -8.36 -1.83 17.18
N GLY A 79 -8.90 -2.98 17.61
CA GLY A 79 -8.62 -4.27 16.98
C GLY A 79 -9.04 -4.30 15.51
N GLY A 80 -10.22 -3.78 15.19
CA GLY A 80 -10.68 -3.64 13.81
C GLY A 80 -9.77 -2.75 12.95
N ALA A 81 -9.34 -1.60 13.49
CA ALA A 81 -8.43 -0.69 12.80
C ALA A 81 -7.03 -1.30 12.63
N SER A 82 -6.50 -2.00 13.63
CA SER A 82 -5.20 -2.69 13.53
C SER A 82 -5.23 -3.78 12.47
N ILE A 83 -6.29 -4.60 12.42
CA ILE A 83 -6.46 -5.60 11.37
C ILE A 83 -6.56 -4.93 10.00
N ALA A 84 -7.38 -3.88 9.87
CA ALA A 84 -7.52 -3.16 8.61
C ALA A 84 -6.21 -2.54 8.12
N PHE A 85 -5.38 -2.04 9.04
CA PHE A 85 -4.06 -1.49 8.72
C PHE A 85 -3.04 -2.57 8.32
N LEU A 86 -3.05 -3.72 9.00
CA LEU A 86 -2.16 -4.84 8.72
C LEU A 86 -2.61 -5.69 7.53
N TRP A 87 -3.86 -5.53 7.07
CA TRP A 87 -4.39 -6.31 5.97
C TRP A 87 -3.63 -5.98 4.69
N PRO A 88 -3.00 -6.98 4.02
CA PRO A 88 -2.19 -6.73 2.85
C PRO A 88 -3.07 -6.17 1.74
N ASN A 89 -2.74 -4.98 1.26
CA ASN A 89 -3.31 -4.47 0.03
C ASN A 89 -2.55 -5.09 -1.15
N LEU A 90 -3.08 -6.16 -1.71
CA LEU A 90 -2.49 -6.85 -2.87
C LEU A 90 -2.64 -6.05 -4.18
N LYS A 91 -3.26 -4.87 -4.14
CA LYS A 91 -3.48 -4.00 -5.29
C LYS A 91 -2.75 -2.68 -5.11
N GLY A 92 -1.63 -2.54 -5.81
CA GLY A 92 -0.83 -1.33 -5.87
C GLY A 92 0.22 -1.24 -4.77
N GLY A 93 1.41 -0.77 -5.15
CA GLY A 93 2.59 -0.66 -4.28
C GLY A 93 3.59 -1.80 -4.48
N PHE A 94 4.79 -1.61 -3.94
CA PHE A 94 5.90 -2.56 -4.04
C PHE A 94 5.52 -3.95 -3.53
N GLY A 95 5.79 -5.00 -4.31
CA GLY A 95 5.37 -6.37 -4.04
C GLY A 95 4.12 -6.81 -4.81
N ALA A 96 3.63 -6.00 -5.75
CA ALA A 96 2.51 -6.30 -6.62
C ALA A 96 2.81 -5.90 -8.08
N LEU A 97 1.85 -6.18 -8.97
CA LEU A 97 1.87 -5.68 -10.34
C LEU A 97 1.63 -4.16 -10.36
N ILE A 98 2.59 -3.42 -10.89
CA ILE A 98 2.58 -1.96 -10.98
C ILE A 98 2.28 -1.53 -12.41
N ASP A 99 1.23 -0.74 -12.59
CA ASP A 99 1.00 0.03 -13.82
C ASP A 99 1.94 1.25 -13.81
N ALA A 100 2.95 1.21 -14.67
CA ALA A 100 3.96 2.26 -14.80
C ALA A 100 3.51 3.43 -15.68
N GLY A 101 2.44 3.24 -16.48
CA GLY A 101 1.94 4.25 -17.42
C GLY A 101 1.89 3.77 -18.89
N PRO A 102 1.45 4.65 -19.80
CA PRO A 102 1.42 4.37 -21.24
C PRO A 102 2.82 4.14 -21.81
N LEU A 103 2.96 3.14 -22.70
CA LEU A 103 4.23 2.78 -23.32
C LEU A 103 4.85 3.94 -24.10
N ASP A 104 4.04 4.67 -24.87
CA ASP A 104 4.52 5.75 -25.74
C ASP A 104 5.09 6.92 -24.94
N GLU A 105 4.46 7.28 -23.82
CA GLU A 105 4.95 8.33 -22.92
C GLU A 105 6.27 7.92 -22.27
N ILE A 106 6.37 6.67 -21.81
CA ILE A 106 7.59 6.14 -21.22
C ILE A 106 8.72 6.10 -22.26
N LYS A 107 8.46 5.59 -23.46
CA LYS A 107 9.44 5.57 -24.57
C LYS A 107 9.91 6.98 -24.92
N ALA A 108 9.01 7.95 -24.99
CA ALA A 108 9.36 9.35 -25.24
C ALA A 108 10.22 9.94 -24.12
N ALA A 109 9.90 9.64 -22.85
CA ALA A 109 10.66 10.12 -21.70
C ALA A 109 12.08 9.56 -21.66
N VAL A 110 12.27 8.29 -22.01
CA VAL A 110 13.59 7.63 -21.97
C VAL A 110 14.42 7.80 -23.24
N ALA A 111 13.87 8.42 -24.29
CA ALA A 111 14.55 8.60 -25.57
C ALA A 111 15.85 9.43 -25.48
N SER A 112 15.95 10.32 -24.48
CA SER A 112 17.17 11.10 -24.19
C SER A 112 18.27 10.30 -23.49
N GLY A 113 18.01 9.03 -23.18
CA GLY A 113 18.87 8.17 -22.38
C GLY A 113 18.73 8.37 -20.87
N GLU A 114 17.83 9.24 -20.41
CA GLU A 114 17.53 9.38 -18.98
C GLU A 114 16.47 8.36 -18.53
N PRO A 115 16.60 7.78 -17.33
CA PRO A 115 15.62 6.83 -16.83
C PRO A 115 14.31 7.50 -16.43
N PHE A 116 13.19 6.82 -16.67
CA PHE A 116 11.89 7.19 -16.15
C PHE A 116 11.68 6.56 -14.77
N TYR A 117 11.47 7.37 -13.72
CA TYR A 117 11.36 6.87 -12.35
C TYR A 117 9.93 6.56 -11.94
N VAL A 118 9.68 5.33 -11.47
CA VAL A 118 8.37 4.88 -10.98
C VAL A 118 8.44 4.69 -9.46
N GLY A 119 8.02 5.71 -8.71
CA GLY A 119 8.12 5.74 -7.25
C GLY A 119 7.28 4.67 -6.53
N SER A 120 6.13 4.30 -7.07
CA SER A 120 5.23 3.28 -6.50
C SER A 120 5.87 1.89 -6.47
N GLY A 121 6.68 1.56 -7.48
CA GLY A 121 7.42 0.30 -7.61
C GLY A 121 8.90 0.39 -7.27
N ARG A 122 9.42 1.58 -6.93
CA ARG A 122 10.83 1.81 -6.56
C ARG A 122 11.82 1.33 -7.62
N PHE A 123 11.49 1.52 -8.90
CA PHE A 123 12.35 1.14 -10.03
C PHE A 123 12.49 2.29 -11.02
N TYR A 124 13.50 2.16 -11.88
CA TYR A 124 13.71 3.00 -13.05
C TYR A 124 13.35 2.21 -14.30
N ILE A 125 12.71 2.82 -15.28
CA ILE A 125 12.61 2.28 -16.63
C ILE A 125 13.72 2.91 -17.45
N VAL A 126 14.57 2.09 -18.06
CA VAL A 126 15.67 2.50 -18.93
C VAL A 126 15.38 2.06 -20.36
N PRO A 127 15.90 2.76 -21.38
CA PRO A 127 15.88 2.22 -22.73
C PRO A 127 16.88 1.05 -22.81
N TYR A 128 16.51 -0.01 -23.52
CA TYR A 128 17.34 -1.19 -23.70
C TYR A 128 17.29 -1.66 -25.15
N ASN A 129 18.43 -1.58 -25.83
CA ASN A 129 18.65 -2.07 -27.19
C ASN A 129 19.89 -2.98 -27.27
N GLY A 130 20.29 -3.56 -26.14
CA GLY A 130 21.45 -4.44 -26.05
C GLY A 130 21.24 -5.76 -26.76
N THR A 131 22.34 -6.49 -26.95
CA THR A 131 22.33 -7.84 -27.54
C THR A 131 22.61 -8.88 -26.47
N ALA A 132 22.03 -10.07 -26.63
CA ALA A 132 22.31 -11.19 -25.75
C ALA A 132 23.82 -11.52 -25.79
N LYS A 133 24.43 -11.72 -24.62
CA LYS A 133 25.85 -12.08 -24.49
C LYS A 133 26.01 -13.27 -23.55
N GLY A 134 26.58 -14.35 -24.08
CA GLY A 134 26.71 -15.61 -23.35
C GLY A 134 25.34 -16.13 -22.95
N ASP A 135 25.16 -16.40 -21.65
CA ASP A 135 23.89 -16.89 -21.09
C ASP A 135 22.88 -15.78 -20.76
N ILE A 136 23.25 -14.50 -20.94
CA ILE A 136 22.41 -13.35 -20.58
C ILE A 136 21.59 -12.90 -21.78
N ASP A 137 20.26 -13.02 -21.66
CA ASP A 137 19.28 -12.51 -22.62
C ASP A 137 18.07 -11.93 -21.87
N TYR A 138 18.11 -10.62 -21.62
CA TYR A 138 17.09 -9.95 -20.82
C TYR A 138 15.69 -9.97 -21.45
N VAL A 139 15.59 -10.05 -22.78
CA VAL A 139 14.30 -10.09 -23.46
C VAL A 139 13.68 -11.47 -23.26
N ARG A 140 14.47 -12.53 -23.44
CA ARG A 140 14.03 -13.90 -23.16
C ARG A 140 13.71 -14.13 -21.69
N ASP A 141 14.48 -13.50 -20.79
CA ASP A 141 14.25 -13.58 -19.35
C ASP A 141 13.02 -12.75 -18.90
N GLY A 142 12.34 -12.06 -19.82
CA GLY A 142 11.11 -11.30 -19.53
C GLY A 142 11.34 -10.08 -18.65
N VAL A 143 12.59 -9.61 -18.55
CA VAL A 143 12.97 -8.39 -17.80
C VAL A 143 13.27 -7.22 -18.73
N ALA A 144 13.14 -7.41 -20.03
CA ALA A 144 13.16 -6.37 -21.04
C ALA A 144 12.15 -6.68 -22.14
N GLY A 145 11.58 -5.64 -22.74
CA GLY A 145 10.61 -5.77 -23.81
C GLY A 145 10.31 -4.40 -24.39
N GLU A 146 9.87 -4.35 -25.64
CA GLU A 146 9.53 -3.06 -26.27
C GLU A 146 10.66 -2.02 -26.23
N GLY A 147 11.92 -2.44 -26.18
CA GLY A 147 13.07 -1.53 -26.11
C GLY A 147 13.24 -0.82 -24.75
N ILE A 148 12.59 -1.32 -23.69
CA ILE A 148 12.69 -0.79 -22.33
C ILE A 148 12.95 -1.91 -21.31
N MET A 149 13.43 -1.54 -20.12
CA MET A 149 13.76 -2.46 -19.04
C MET A 149 13.56 -1.80 -17.67
N PRO A 150 12.84 -2.43 -16.72
CA PRO A 150 12.76 -1.97 -15.34
C PRO A 150 13.97 -2.43 -14.50
N LEU A 151 14.73 -1.48 -13.98
CA LEU A 151 15.83 -1.69 -13.03
C LEU A 151 15.42 -1.33 -11.61
N TYR A 152 15.64 -2.23 -10.67
CA TYR A 152 15.38 -1.95 -9.27
C TYR A 152 16.34 -0.87 -8.77
N GLN A 153 15.83 0.19 -8.13
CA GLN A 153 16.64 1.31 -7.66
C GLN A 153 17.66 0.94 -6.56
N ARG A 154 17.64 -0.30 -6.05
CA ARG A 154 18.39 -0.76 -4.88
C ARG A 154 19.77 -1.26 -5.28
N CYS A 155 20.80 -0.71 -4.65
CA CYS A 155 22.17 -1.17 -4.78
C CYS A 155 22.32 -2.58 -4.20
N VAL A 156 22.90 -3.48 -4.98
CA VAL A 156 23.09 -4.90 -4.61
C VAL A 156 24.28 -5.11 -3.66
N HIS A 157 24.97 -4.04 -3.27
CA HIS A 157 25.96 -4.07 -2.19
C HIS A 157 25.29 -4.15 -0.82
N LEU A 158 24.67 -3.05 -0.36
CA LEU A 158 24.07 -2.93 0.98
C LEU A 158 22.68 -2.25 0.97
N GLY A 159 22.06 -2.10 -0.20
CA GLY A 159 20.67 -1.67 -0.30
C GLY A 159 20.41 -0.16 -0.42
N CYS A 160 21.44 0.68 -0.55
CA CYS A 160 21.26 2.11 -0.83
C CYS A 160 20.50 2.35 -2.15
N ARG A 161 19.74 3.45 -2.25
CA ARG A 161 19.18 3.88 -3.54
C ARG A 161 20.31 4.33 -4.47
N VAL A 162 20.28 3.87 -5.71
CA VAL A 162 21.23 4.24 -6.77
C VAL A 162 20.62 5.34 -7.64
N PRO A 163 21.10 6.59 -7.60
CA PRO A 163 20.70 7.63 -8.53
C PRO A 163 21.36 7.43 -9.92
N PHE A 164 20.74 8.03 -10.94
CA PHE A 164 21.31 8.14 -12.27
C PHE A 164 22.13 9.42 -12.39
N CYS A 165 23.32 9.31 -12.97
CA CYS A 165 24.20 10.45 -13.25
C CYS A 165 23.94 10.95 -14.67
N GLY A 166 23.43 12.17 -14.81
CA GLY A 166 23.16 12.78 -16.12
C GLY A 166 24.41 13.02 -16.97
N GLN A 167 25.60 13.09 -16.36
CA GLN A 167 26.87 13.34 -17.05
C GLN A 167 27.48 12.05 -17.64
N SER A 168 27.69 11.03 -16.81
CA SER A 168 28.22 9.74 -17.24
C SER A 168 27.18 8.87 -17.96
N LYS A 169 25.88 9.20 -17.80
CA LYS A 169 24.72 8.40 -18.20
C LYS A 169 24.67 7.01 -17.57
N TRP A 170 25.27 6.88 -16.38
CA TRP A 170 25.37 5.65 -15.62
C TRP A 170 24.69 5.78 -14.25
N PHE A 171 24.40 4.65 -13.63
CA PHE A 171 23.90 4.61 -12.26
C PHE A 171 25.06 4.58 -11.27
N GLU A 172 25.07 5.51 -10.32
CA GLU A 172 26.20 5.70 -9.41
C GLU A 172 25.75 5.73 -7.95
N CYS A 173 26.15 4.72 -7.18
CA CYS A 173 25.78 4.59 -5.78
C CYS A 173 26.65 5.51 -4.91
N PRO A 174 26.08 6.50 -4.18
CA PRO A 174 26.84 7.46 -3.39
C PRO A 174 27.42 6.85 -2.10
N CYS A 175 26.95 5.67 -1.68
CA CYS A 175 27.35 5.09 -0.39
C CYS A 175 28.78 4.53 -0.40
N HIS A 176 29.15 3.81 -1.46
CA HIS A 176 30.46 3.12 -1.56
C HIS A 176 31.00 3.13 -3.00
N GLY A 177 30.49 4.02 -3.86
CA GLY A 177 31.01 4.24 -5.21
C GLY A 177 30.73 3.13 -6.23
N SER A 178 29.79 2.20 -5.98
CA SER A 178 29.40 1.21 -7.01
C SER A 178 28.80 1.90 -8.24
N LYS A 179 29.25 1.53 -9.44
CA LYS A 179 28.78 2.09 -10.71
C LYS A 179 28.24 1.00 -11.61
N TYR A 180 27.17 1.33 -12.30
CA TYR A 180 26.51 0.46 -13.26
C TYR A 180 26.26 1.22 -14.54
N ASN A 181 26.42 0.58 -15.70
CA ASN A 181 26.10 1.18 -16.99
C ASN A 181 24.58 1.49 -17.11
N GLN A 182 24.15 2.05 -18.24
CA GLN A 182 22.75 2.45 -18.44
C GLN A 182 21.76 1.27 -18.36
N ALA A 183 22.22 0.04 -18.66
CA ALA A 183 21.44 -1.20 -18.51
C ALA A 183 21.51 -1.80 -17.09
N GLY A 184 22.13 -1.11 -16.13
CA GLY A 184 22.26 -1.57 -14.74
C GLY A 184 23.33 -2.66 -14.55
N GLU A 185 24.23 -2.85 -15.51
CA GLU A 185 25.27 -3.88 -15.44
C GLU A 185 26.48 -3.34 -14.69
N TYR A 186 27.11 -4.17 -13.86
CA TYR A 186 28.19 -3.73 -12.98
C TYR A 186 29.43 -3.30 -13.77
N THR A 187 30.01 -2.16 -13.38
CA THR A 187 31.28 -1.68 -13.94
C THR A 187 32.36 -1.45 -12.88
N LEU A 188 32.03 -0.84 -11.73
CA LEU A 188 33.02 -0.43 -10.73
C LEU A 188 32.47 -0.56 -9.29
N GLY A 189 33.37 -0.75 -8.32
CA GLY A 189 33.09 -0.66 -6.88
C GLY A 189 32.80 -2.00 -6.19
N PRO A 190 32.26 -1.97 -4.95
CA PRO A 190 32.12 -3.19 -4.14
C PRO A 190 30.92 -4.07 -4.47
N ALA A 191 29.94 -3.61 -5.27
CA ALA A 191 28.74 -4.38 -5.59
C ALA A 191 29.08 -5.72 -6.26
N PRO A 192 28.60 -6.87 -5.77
CA PRO A 192 29.05 -8.18 -6.24
C PRO A 192 28.55 -8.57 -7.65
N ARG A 193 27.59 -7.84 -8.21
CA ARG A 193 26.90 -8.12 -9.48
C ARG A 193 26.18 -6.86 -9.99
N GLY A 194 25.53 -6.95 -11.16
CA GLY A 194 24.67 -5.89 -11.69
C GLY A 194 23.40 -5.67 -10.87
N MET A 195 22.69 -4.57 -11.15
CA MET A 195 21.42 -4.19 -10.53
C MET A 195 20.34 -5.25 -10.76
N ASP A 196 19.49 -5.42 -9.75
CA ASP A 196 18.29 -6.27 -9.83
C ASP A 196 17.27 -5.70 -10.83
N ARG A 197 16.42 -6.58 -11.35
CA ARG A 197 15.39 -6.26 -12.34
C ARG A 197 14.03 -6.81 -11.92
N PHE A 198 13.01 -6.39 -12.64
CA PHE A 198 11.65 -6.87 -12.48
C PHE A 198 11.14 -7.45 -13.79
N HIS A 199 10.22 -8.40 -13.72
CA HIS A 199 9.49 -8.83 -14.90
C HIS A 199 8.60 -7.71 -15.40
N MET A 200 8.45 -7.62 -16.72
CA MET A 200 7.53 -6.66 -17.32
C MET A 200 6.76 -7.26 -18.50
N GLU A 201 5.59 -6.69 -18.72
CA GLU A 201 4.76 -6.96 -19.88
C GLU A 201 4.10 -5.66 -20.35
N VAL A 202 3.68 -5.61 -21.61
CA VAL A 202 2.86 -4.52 -22.13
C VAL A 202 1.47 -5.06 -22.40
N VAL A 203 0.49 -4.54 -21.67
CA VAL A 203 -0.92 -4.94 -21.79
C VAL A 203 -1.72 -3.70 -22.14
N ASP A 204 -2.47 -3.77 -23.23
CA ASP A 204 -3.32 -2.66 -23.73
C ASP A 204 -2.55 -1.33 -23.87
N GLY A 205 -1.29 -1.39 -24.32
CA GLY A 205 -0.43 -0.21 -24.51
C GLY A 205 0.12 0.40 -23.22
N ARG A 206 -0.02 -0.28 -22.07
CA ARG A 206 0.48 0.14 -20.77
C ARG A 206 1.59 -0.78 -20.28
N VAL A 207 2.60 -0.21 -19.65
CA VAL A 207 3.74 -0.97 -19.11
C VAL A 207 3.38 -1.48 -17.72
N MET A 208 3.26 -2.80 -17.59
CA MET A 208 3.00 -3.47 -16.33
C MET A 208 4.31 -4.10 -15.84
N VAL A 209 4.69 -3.83 -14.58
CA VAL A 209 5.93 -4.33 -13.97
C VAL A 209 5.59 -5.11 -12.71
N ASP A 210 5.98 -6.38 -12.65
CA ASP A 210 5.76 -7.21 -11.48
C ASP A 210 6.89 -7.03 -10.46
N THR A 211 6.57 -6.42 -9.33
CA THR A 211 7.52 -6.18 -8.24
C THR A 211 7.45 -7.22 -7.12
N SER A 212 6.63 -8.27 -7.27
CA SER A 212 6.51 -9.37 -6.31
C SER A 212 7.72 -10.33 -6.37
N GLU A 213 8.36 -10.43 -7.53
CA GLU A 213 9.55 -11.24 -7.77
C GLU A 213 10.72 -10.35 -8.24
N VAL A 214 11.85 -10.46 -7.54
CA VAL A 214 13.08 -9.72 -7.88
C VAL A 214 13.99 -10.65 -8.69
N VAL A 215 14.24 -10.30 -9.95
CA VAL A 215 15.19 -11.01 -10.80
C VAL A 215 16.59 -10.49 -10.50
N LEU A 216 17.51 -11.39 -10.12
CA LEU A 216 18.87 -11.00 -9.77
C LEU A 216 19.62 -10.47 -10.99
N GLY A 217 20.38 -9.39 -10.80
CA GLY A 217 21.25 -8.84 -11.84
C GLY A 217 22.39 -9.77 -12.25
N PRO A 218 22.96 -9.56 -13.45
CA PRO A 218 23.97 -10.44 -14.04
C PRO A 218 25.28 -10.41 -13.24
N SER A 219 26.11 -11.43 -13.43
CA SER A 219 27.47 -11.47 -12.90
C SER A 219 28.32 -10.28 -13.37
N ARG A 220 29.40 -9.99 -12.64
CA ARG A 220 30.40 -9.00 -13.08
C ARG A 220 31.00 -9.39 -14.43
N GLY A 221 31.26 -8.40 -15.27
CA GLY A 221 31.83 -8.59 -16.61
C GLY A 221 30.78 -8.71 -17.73
N THR A 222 29.49 -8.74 -17.38
CA THR A 222 28.41 -8.59 -18.36
C THR A 222 28.35 -7.13 -18.84
N ASP A 223 28.39 -6.95 -20.16
CA ASP A 223 28.22 -5.65 -20.82
C ASP A 223 27.45 -5.86 -22.13
N THR A 224 26.12 -5.83 -22.09
CA THR A 224 25.27 -6.13 -23.26
C THR A 224 25.06 -4.95 -24.19
N ILE A 225 25.44 -3.75 -23.75
CA ILE A 225 25.25 -2.48 -24.48
C ILE A 225 26.56 -1.86 -24.96
N ASP A 226 27.72 -2.36 -24.50
CA ASP A 226 29.07 -1.88 -24.87
C ASP A 226 29.20 -0.34 -24.77
N GLN A 227 28.55 0.23 -23.77
CA GLN A 227 28.43 1.68 -23.61
C GLN A 227 29.48 2.21 -22.61
N PRO A 228 30.53 2.92 -23.06
CA PRO A 228 31.42 3.63 -22.15
C PRO A 228 30.70 4.80 -21.45
N PRO A 229 31.24 5.32 -20.33
CA PRO A 229 30.64 6.47 -19.67
C PRO A 229 30.75 7.69 -20.59
N GLN A 230 29.65 8.41 -20.78
CA GLN A 230 29.59 9.52 -21.74
C GLN A 230 30.25 10.81 -21.21
N GLY A 231 30.55 10.85 -19.91
CA GLY A 231 31.09 12.02 -19.24
C GLY A 231 31.66 11.66 -17.87
N ALA A 232 32.01 12.70 -17.11
CA ALA A 232 32.56 12.55 -15.77
C ALA A 232 31.55 11.85 -14.83
N PHE A 233 32.09 11.09 -13.87
CA PHE A 233 31.29 10.46 -12.84
C PHE A 233 30.75 11.50 -11.84
N CYS A 234 29.48 11.37 -11.46
CA CYS A 234 28.85 12.23 -10.47
C CYS A 234 29.31 11.90 -9.04
N VAL A 235 29.75 10.67 -8.80
CA VAL A 235 30.24 10.18 -7.51
C VAL A 235 31.71 9.81 -7.66
N ALA A 236 32.57 10.34 -6.78
CA ALA A 236 33.98 9.97 -6.76
C ALA A 236 34.16 8.46 -6.47
N PRO A 237 35.23 7.81 -6.97
CA PRO A 237 35.61 6.49 -6.50
C PRO A 237 35.84 6.56 -4.97
N GLY A 238 35.22 5.64 -4.23
CA GLY A 238 35.44 5.47 -2.79
C GLY A 238 36.71 4.70 -2.48
#